data_AF-A0A1C9ULV3-F1
#
_entry.id   AF-A0A1C9ULV3-F1
#
_cell.length_a   1.000
_cell.length_b   1.000
_cell.length_c   1.000
_cell.angle_alpha   90.00
_cell.angle_beta   90.00
_cell.angle_gamma   90.00
#
_symmetry.space_group_name_H-M   'P 1'
#
loop_
_entity.id
_entity.type
_entity.pdbx_description
1 polymer ?
#
loop_
_entity_poly.entity_id
_entity_poly.type
_entity_poly.pdbx_seq_one_letter_code
_entity_poly.pdbx_strand_id
1 'polypeptide(L)'
;TGSCLNSANCWKGLNNCNSVLIPTSHLHTNPDQQERLNKLVQDENYKFWLGGFIEGEGSLVVSLVRNNKVTHGLVLQPEFNVVQHESGLDILNSFKVLFLDKGSVHKKSGSEDVWVYSLKGTQNLKDLILPFFEKYVITYSSKYKGEVFEKFSLIINKLSDNKNKTFSKEELIYLIELVYSYNPDTKGKSRKRTLEETLNIINQKNP
;
A
#
# COMPACT_ATOMS: atom_id res chain seq x y z
N THR A 1 -53.03 27.63 -7.99
CA THR A 1 -52.36 28.35 -6.88
C THR A 1 -51.41 27.34 -6.24
N GLY A 2 -50.16 27.19 -6.71
CA GLY A 2 -49.02 28.07 -6.38
C GLY A 2 -48.54 27.73 -4.96
N SER A 3 -47.30 27.38 -4.64
CA SER A 3 -46.03 27.34 -5.38
C SER A 3 -44.98 26.70 -4.44
N CYS A 4 -44.02 25.97 -5.00
CA CYS A 4 -42.78 25.59 -4.31
C CYS A 4 -42.03 26.85 -3.81
N LEU A 5 -41.55 26.85 -2.57
CA LEU A 5 -40.65 27.87 -2.06
C LEU A 5 -39.26 27.25 -1.81
N ASN A 6 -38.33 27.71 -2.65
CA ASN A 6 -36.88 27.64 -2.47
C ASN A 6 -36.48 28.27 -1.12
N SER A 7 -35.57 27.62 -0.40
CA SER A 7 -34.75 28.27 0.62
C SER A 7 -33.27 28.20 0.24
N ALA A 8 -32.93 28.90 -0.84
CA ALA A 8 -31.59 29.43 -1.01
C ALA A 8 -31.47 30.64 -0.07
N ASN A 9 -30.75 30.50 1.06
CA ASN A 9 -30.09 31.57 1.81
C ASN A 9 -29.48 31.04 3.11
N CYS A 10 -28.24 30.55 3.07
CA CYS A 10 -27.37 30.60 4.25
C CYS A 10 -25.89 30.41 3.88
N TRP A 11 -25.36 31.17 2.91
CA TRP A 11 -23.91 31.23 2.66
C TRP A 11 -23.52 32.65 2.27
N LYS A 12 -23.53 33.56 3.25
CA LYS A 12 -22.80 34.83 3.18
C LYS A 12 -22.27 35.15 4.58
N GLY A 13 -20.98 34.91 4.78
CA GLY A 13 -20.30 35.33 6.00
C GLY A 13 -18.99 34.61 6.22
N LEU A 14 -17.92 35.14 5.61
CA LEU A 14 -16.53 35.26 6.12
C LEU A 14 -15.53 35.24 4.95
N ASN A 15 -15.50 36.33 4.19
CA ASN A 15 -14.35 36.72 3.39
C ASN A 15 -13.33 37.38 4.33
N ASN A 16 -12.37 36.61 4.84
CA ASN A 16 -11.01 37.07 5.13
C ASN A 16 -10.15 35.92 5.65
N CYS A 17 -9.51 35.18 4.75
CA CYS A 17 -8.29 34.44 5.09
C CYS A 17 -7.25 34.80 4.04
N ASN A 18 -6.27 35.60 4.48
CA ASN A 18 -5.07 35.89 3.71
C ASN A 18 -4.48 34.57 3.19
N SER A 19 -4.27 34.51 1.88
CA SER A 19 -3.55 33.43 1.21
C SER A 19 -2.08 33.46 1.65
N VAL A 20 -1.77 32.79 2.74
CA VAL A 20 -0.39 32.43 3.09
C VAL A 20 0.01 31.31 2.15
N LEU A 21 0.82 31.66 1.14
CA LEU A 21 1.54 30.69 0.33
C LEU A 21 2.47 29.89 1.25
N ILE A 22 2.10 28.64 1.56
CA ILE A 22 2.97 27.74 2.32
C ILE A 22 4.02 27.19 1.34
N PRO A 23 5.33 27.42 1.56
CA PRO A 23 6.36 26.87 0.70
C PRO A 23 6.43 25.35 0.85
N THR A 24 6.50 24.65 -0.28
CA THR A 24 6.77 23.22 -0.39
C THR A 24 8.22 22.91 0.00
N SER A 25 8.51 22.84 1.29
CA SER A 25 9.76 22.25 1.78
C SER A 25 9.61 21.74 3.20
N HIS A 26 9.66 20.41 3.34
CA HIS A 26 9.65 19.64 4.59
C HIS A 26 8.35 19.70 5.40
N LEU A 27 7.54 18.65 5.28
CA LEU A 27 6.51 18.29 6.26
C LEU A 27 7.21 17.95 7.59
N HIS A 28 7.60 18.96 8.35
CA HIS A 28 7.83 18.82 9.77
C HIS A 28 6.45 18.59 10.41
N THR A 29 6.15 17.34 10.76
CA THR A 29 5.05 17.06 11.68
C THR A 29 5.30 17.86 12.96
N ASN A 30 4.27 18.54 13.47
CA ASN A 30 4.40 19.26 14.74
C ASN A 30 4.79 18.23 15.83
N PRO A 31 5.83 18.48 16.65
CA PRO A 31 6.23 17.57 17.74
C PRO A 31 5.06 17.07 18.60
N ASP A 32 4.07 17.92 18.86
CA ASP A 32 2.86 17.57 19.63
C ASP A 32 1.99 16.53 18.91
N GLN A 33 1.89 16.63 17.58
CA GLN A 33 1.18 15.65 16.75
C GLN A 33 1.92 14.33 16.75
N GLN A 34 3.25 14.36 16.61
CA GLN A 34 4.08 13.16 16.63
C GLN A 34 3.96 12.41 17.96
N GLU A 35 4.01 13.13 19.09
CA GLU A 35 3.84 12.55 20.42
C GLU A 35 2.45 11.92 20.59
N ARG A 36 1.39 12.60 20.11
CA ARG A 36 0.03 12.05 20.13
C ARG A 36 -0.07 10.75 19.33
N LEU A 37 0.47 10.71 18.11
CA LEU A 37 0.44 9.50 17.28
C LEU A 37 1.22 8.35 17.94
N ASN A 38 2.39 8.65 18.51
CA ASN A 38 3.18 7.68 19.28
C ASN A 38 2.36 7.04 20.40
N LYS A 39 1.58 7.82 21.16
CA LYS A 39 0.70 7.29 22.21
C LYS A 39 -0.43 6.45 21.63
N LEU A 40 -1.08 6.91 20.56
CA LEU A 40 -2.19 6.20 19.92
C LEU A 40 -1.77 4.83 19.39
N VAL A 41 -0.64 4.70 18.70
CA VAL A 41 -0.22 3.41 18.13
C VAL A 41 0.18 2.37 19.18
N GLN A 42 0.38 2.77 20.44
CA GLN A 42 0.59 1.81 21.54
C GLN A 42 -0.73 1.20 22.02
N ASP A 43 -1.85 1.92 21.88
CA ASP A 43 -3.19 1.43 22.23
C ASP A 43 -3.59 0.26 21.33
N GLU A 44 -3.94 -0.86 21.95
CA GLU A 44 -4.34 -2.07 21.25
C GLU A 44 -5.65 -1.89 20.46
N ASN A 45 -6.60 -1.12 20.99
CA ASN A 45 -7.86 -0.83 20.29
C ASN A 45 -7.61 -0.03 19.02
N TYR A 46 -6.63 0.89 19.07
CA TYR A 46 -6.25 1.66 17.90
C TYR A 46 -5.57 0.78 16.84
N LYS A 47 -4.79 -0.23 17.22
CA LYS A 47 -4.25 -1.22 16.28
C LYS A 47 -5.33 -2.06 15.62
N PHE A 48 -6.36 -2.50 16.36
CA PHE A 48 -7.52 -3.16 15.76
C PHE A 48 -8.27 -2.23 14.79
N TRP A 49 -8.43 -0.95 15.15
CA TRP A 49 -9.02 0.04 14.27
C TRP A 49 -8.19 0.24 12.99
N LEU A 50 -6.86 0.37 13.11
CA LEU A 50 -5.95 0.43 11.95
C LEU A 50 -5.99 -0.86 11.12
N GLY A 51 -6.17 -2.01 11.75
CA GLY A 51 -6.37 -3.29 11.08
C GLY A 51 -7.64 -3.32 10.24
N GLY A 52 -8.76 -2.86 10.79
CA GLY A 52 -10.01 -2.67 10.05
C GLY A 52 -9.89 -1.62 8.95
N PHE A 53 -9.12 -0.55 9.18
CA PHE A 53 -8.82 0.45 8.16
C PHE A 53 -8.02 -0.15 6.99
N ILE A 54 -7.05 -1.04 7.26
CA ILE A 54 -6.30 -1.80 6.25
C ILE A 54 -7.21 -2.76 5.47
N GLU A 55 -8.22 -3.37 6.10
CA GLU A 55 -9.18 -4.20 5.36
C GLU A 55 -9.86 -3.38 4.26
N GLY A 56 -10.29 -2.15 4.56
CA GLY A 56 -10.93 -1.25 3.61
C GLY A 56 -9.98 -0.60 2.60
N GLU A 57 -8.93 0.08 3.07
CA GLU A 57 -8.07 0.97 2.25
C GLU A 57 -6.66 0.41 1.99
N GLY A 58 -6.30 -0.68 2.66
CA GLY A 58 -4.98 -1.31 2.56
C GLY A 58 -4.83 -2.24 1.37
N SER A 59 -3.66 -2.19 0.73
CA SER A 59 -3.33 -2.98 -0.45
C SER A 59 -1.98 -3.68 -0.31
N LEU A 60 -1.98 -5.00 -0.57
CA LEU A 60 -0.79 -5.82 -0.70
C LEU A 60 -0.51 -6.05 -2.19
N VAL A 61 0.63 -5.55 -2.68
CA VAL A 61 0.94 -5.53 -4.11
C VAL A 61 2.29 -6.18 -4.34
N VAL A 62 2.38 -7.01 -5.38
CA VAL A 62 3.66 -7.48 -5.93
C VAL A 62 3.78 -7.01 -7.37
N SER A 63 4.74 -6.11 -7.59
CA SER A 63 5.07 -5.56 -8.90
C SER A 63 6.10 -6.44 -9.60
N LEU A 64 5.97 -6.58 -10.92
CA LEU A 64 6.93 -7.29 -11.78
C LEU A 64 7.72 -6.27 -12.58
N VAL A 65 8.97 -6.06 -12.19
CA VAL A 65 9.82 -5.00 -12.75
C VAL A 65 10.88 -5.61 -13.65
N ARG A 66 10.99 -5.10 -14.88
CA ARG A 66 12.07 -5.49 -15.79
C ARG A 66 13.41 -5.02 -15.24
N ASN A 67 14.36 -5.92 -15.17
CA ASN A 67 15.73 -5.61 -14.81
C ASN A 67 16.69 -6.42 -15.68
N ASN A 68 17.40 -5.72 -16.56
CA ASN A 68 18.32 -6.37 -17.49
C ASN A 68 19.56 -6.97 -16.80
N LYS A 69 19.83 -6.58 -15.55
CA LYS A 69 21.00 -7.06 -14.78
C LYS A 69 20.77 -8.39 -14.05
N VAL A 70 19.52 -8.84 -13.89
CA VAL A 70 19.22 -10.14 -13.23
C VAL A 70 19.05 -11.25 -14.25
N THR A 71 19.42 -12.48 -13.90
CA THR A 71 19.45 -13.66 -14.80
C THR A 71 18.19 -13.80 -15.65
N HIS A 72 17.01 -13.72 -15.03
CA HIS A 72 15.72 -13.97 -15.70
C HIS A 72 14.98 -12.70 -16.13
N GLY A 73 15.61 -11.52 -16.04
CA GLY A 73 15.10 -10.28 -16.63
C GLY A 73 13.94 -9.61 -15.88
N LEU A 74 13.43 -10.23 -14.82
CA LEU A 74 12.34 -9.75 -13.99
C LEU A 74 12.70 -9.86 -12.50
N VAL A 75 12.21 -8.91 -11.72
CA VAL A 75 12.30 -8.88 -10.26
C VAL A 75 10.91 -8.66 -9.69
N LEU A 76 10.58 -9.43 -8.65
CA LEU A 76 9.38 -9.21 -7.84
C LEU A 76 9.69 -8.09 -6.82
N GLN A 77 8.86 -7.06 -6.82
CA GLN A 77 8.93 -5.96 -5.86
C GLN A 77 7.63 -5.92 -5.06
N PRO A 78 7.60 -6.58 -3.89
CA PRO A 78 6.46 -6.52 -3.00
C PRO A 78 6.40 -5.17 -2.26
N GLU A 79 5.18 -4.75 -1.96
CA GLU A 79 4.88 -3.46 -1.35
C GLU A 79 3.54 -3.53 -0.61
N PHE A 80 3.47 -2.85 0.53
CA PHE A 80 2.24 -2.57 1.24
C PHE A 80 1.90 -1.09 1.13
N ASN A 81 0.65 -0.79 0.79
CA ASN A 81 0.15 0.57 0.60
C ASN A 81 -1.14 0.83 1.37
N VAL A 82 -1.29 2.04 1.87
CA VAL A 82 -2.56 2.59 2.35
C VAL A 82 -2.78 3.93 1.67
N VAL A 83 -3.94 4.11 1.04
CA VAL A 83 -4.29 5.33 0.30
C VAL A 83 -5.33 6.12 1.09
N GLN A 84 -5.21 7.44 1.11
CA GLN A 84 -6.24 8.31 1.70
C GLN A 84 -6.20 9.71 1.08
N HIS A 85 -7.31 10.44 1.15
CA HIS A 85 -7.36 11.87 0.89
C HIS A 85 -6.45 12.65 1.88
N GLU A 86 -5.99 13.85 1.50
CA GLU A 86 -5.07 14.66 2.30
C GLU A 86 -5.61 15.01 3.69
N SER A 87 -6.92 15.11 3.86
CA SER A 87 -7.58 15.32 5.15
C SER A 87 -7.36 14.16 6.14
N GLY A 88 -6.94 12.99 5.66
CA GLY A 88 -6.61 11.81 6.47
C GLY A 88 -5.12 11.56 6.63
N LEU A 89 -4.26 12.57 6.40
CA LEU A 89 -2.80 12.44 6.53
C LEU A 89 -2.35 11.91 7.90
N ASP A 90 -3.02 12.27 8.98
CA ASP A 90 -2.70 11.78 10.32
C ASP A 90 -2.81 10.25 10.41
N ILE A 91 -3.79 9.65 9.72
CA ILE A 91 -3.96 8.19 9.68
C ILE A 91 -2.79 7.55 8.92
N LEU A 92 -2.35 8.15 7.81
CA LEU A 92 -1.19 7.67 7.05
C LEU A 92 0.10 7.77 7.88
N ASN A 93 0.24 8.84 8.65
CA ASN A 93 1.36 9.00 9.58
C ASN A 93 1.30 8.00 10.75
N SER A 94 0.11 7.62 11.24
CA SER A 94 -0.03 6.54 12.22
C SER A 94 0.60 5.25 11.74
N PHE A 95 0.44 4.87 10.46
CA PHE A 95 1.10 3.68 9.92
C PHE A 95 2.62 3.81 9.90
N LYS A 96 3.14 4.99 9.54
CA LYS A 96 4.59 5.24 9.57
C LYS A 96 5.16 5.04 10.98
N VAL A 97 4.48 5.60 11.99
CA VAL A 97 4.89 5.45 13.40
C VAL A 97 4.76 3.99 13.87
N LEU A 98 3.62 3.36 13.57
CA LEU A 98 3.34 1.96 13.90
C LEU A 98 4.44 1.02 13.37
N PHE A 99 4.97 1.32 12.18
CA PHE A 99 6.00 0.53 11.52
C PHE A 99 7.41 1.11 11.71
N LEU A 100 7.69 1.68 12.89
CA LEU A 100 9.03 2.11 13.32
C LEU A 100 9.69 3.12 12.37
N ASP A 101 8.90 4.08 11.89
CA ASP A 101 9.27 5.12 10.92
C ASP A 101 9.77 4.58 9.57
N LYS A 102 9.55 3.29 9.29
CA LYS A 102 9.79 2.71 7.97
C LYS A 102 8.69 3.13 7.00
N GLY A 103 9.02 3.09 5.72
CA GLY A 103 8.11 3.50 4.66
C GLY A 103 8.07 5.01 4.47
N SER A 104 7.15 5.46 3.62
CA SER A 104 7.05 6.85 3.21
C SER A 104 5.60 7.27 2.98
N VAL A 105 5.25 8.48 3.42
CA VAL A 105 3.98 9.14 3.09
C VAL A 105 4.26 10.14 1.98
N HIS A 106 3.58 10.01 0.84
CA HIS A 106 3.79 10.86 -0.33
C HIS A 106 2.52 11.02 -1.16
N LYS A 107 2.44 12.07 -1.98
CA LYS A 107 1.32 12.27 -2.91
C LYS A 107 1.28 11.17 -3.96
N LYS A 108 0.07 10.69 -4.27
CA LYS A 108 -0.16 9.72 -5.34
C LYS A 108 0.05 10.40 -6.69
N SER A 109 0.88 9.82 -7.55
CA SER A 109 1.13 10.38 -8.89
C SER A 109 -0.19 10.51 -9.68
N GLY A 110 -0.42 11.70 -10.24
CA GLY A 110 -1.63 11.98 -11.03
C GLY A 110 -2.89 12.28 -10.20
N SER A 111 -2.76 12.56 -8.90
CA SER A 111 -3.86 13.00 -8.04
C SER A 111 -3.37 14.09 -7.08
N GLU A 112 -4.05 15.22 -7.02
CA GLU A 112 -3.59 16.39 -6.25
C GLU A 112 -3.77 16.22 -4.74
N ASP A 113 -4.88 15.58 -4.34
CA ASP A 113 -5.33 15.51 -2.95
C ASP A 113 -5.27 14.10 -2.37
N VAL A 114 -4.68 13.14 -3.09
CA VAL A 114 -4.57 11.75 -2.66
C VAL A 114 -3.14 11.45 -2.23
N TRP A 115 -3.01 10.88 -1.04
CA TRP A 115 -1.75 10.51 -0.42
C TRP A 115 -1.67 9.00 -0.19
N VAL A 116 -0.44 8.50 -0.10
CA VAL A 116 -0.15 7.08 0.07
C VAL A 116 0.91 6.92 1.16
N TYR A 117 0.63 6.09 2.15
CA TYR A 117 1.67 5.44 2.94
C TYR A 117 2.12 4.20 2.19
N SER A 118 3.42 4.09 1.88
CA SER A 118 4.02 2.97 1.18
C SER A 118 5.18 2.40 1.98
N LEU A 119 5.16 1.10 2.23
CA LEU A 119 6.25 0.34 2.81
C LEU A 119 6.76 -0.71 1.81
N LYS A 120 8.05 -0.63 1.51
CA LYS A 120 8.76 -1.53 0.60
C LYS A 120 9.87 -2.27 1.33
N GLY A 121 10.40 -3.28 0.66
CA GLY A 121 11.54 -4.07 1.11
C GLY A 121 11.11 -5.34 1.81
N THR A 122 11.57 -6.48 1.32
CA THR A 122 11.15 -7.81 1.77
C THR A 122 11.31 -8.00 3.27
N GLN A 123 12.42 -7.50 3.86
CA GLN A 123 12.65 -7.64 5.30
C GLN A 123 11.67 -6.81 6.12
N ASN A 124 11.43 -5.55 5.75
CA ASN A 124 10.43 -4.71 6.43
C ASN A 124 9.04 -5.35 6.35
N LEU A 125 8.66 -5.88 5.18
CA LEU A 125 7.37 -6.53 4.99
C LEU A 125 7.24 -7.79 5.85
N LYS A 126 8.30 -8.61 5.90
CA LYS A 126 8.34 -9.82 6.73
C LYS A 126 8.23 -9.51 8.22
N ASP A 127 8.98 -8.52 8.70
CA ASP A 127 9.13 -8.27 10.14
C ASP A 127 8.00 -7.38 10.70
N LEU A 128 7.40 -6.52 9.87
CA LEU A 128 6.45 -5.51 10.32
C LEU A 128 5.03 -5.75 9.78
N ILE A 129 4.88 -6.07 8.50
CA ILE A 129 3.56 -6.20 7.88
C ILE A 129 2.94 -7.57 8.15
N LEU A 130 3.66 -8.67 7.94
CA LEU A 130 3.08 -10.00 8.14
C LEU A 130 2.56 -10.20 9.58
N PRO A 131 3.31 -9.88 10.64
CA PRO A 131 2.83 -10.06 12.01
C PRO A 131 1.65 -9.14 12.35
N PHE A 132 1.64 -7.92 11.81
CA PHE A 132 0.52 -7.00 12.03
C PHE A 132 -0.75 -7.51 11.35
N PHE A 133 -0.64 -8.00 10.11
CA PHE A 133 -1.78 -8.58 9.40
C PHE A 133 -2.33 -9.81 10.12
N GLU A 134 -1.46 -10.76 10.50
CA GLU A 134 -1.85 -11.97 11.23
C GLU A 134 -2.64 -11.66 12.49
N LYS A 135 -2.21 -10.64 13.25
CA LYS A 135 -2.82 -10.30 14.54
C LYS A 135 -4.05 -9.39 14.44
N TYR A 136 -4.01 -8.37 13.59
CA TYR A 136 -5.00 -7.28 13.62
C TYR A 136 -5.89 -7.17 12.38
N VAL A 137 -5.54 -7.85 11.28
CA VAL A 137 -6.29 -7.75 10.01
C VAL A 137 -7.02 -9.06 9.74
N ILE A 138 -6.29 -10.18 9.66
CA ILE A 138 -6.80 -11.43 9.08
C ILE A 138 -7.98 -12.00 9.85
N THR A 139 -7.97 -11.90 11.18
CA THR A 139 -9.05 -12.37 12.06
C THR A 139 -10.43 -11.83 11.68
N TYR A 140 -10.49 -10.61 11.13
CA TYR A 140 -11.74 -9.92 10.77
C TYR A 140 -11.84 -9.62 9.27
N SER A 141 -10.92 -10.15 8.48
CA SER A 141 -10.82 -9.86 7.06
C SER A 141 -11.81 -10.67 6.24
N SER A 142 -12.18 -10.15 5.07
CA SER A 142 -12.89 -10.93 4.06
C SER A 142 -12.06 -12.13 3.61
N LYS A 143 -12.74 -13.21 3.18
CA LYS A 143 -12.07 -14.39 2.60
C LYS A 143 -11.07 -14.00 1.50
N TYR A 144 -11.45 -13.05 0.65
CA TYR A 144 -10.59 -12.54 -0.41
C TYR A 144 -9.30 -11.91 0.12
N LYS A 145 -9.37 -11.03 1.13
CA LYS A 145 -8.16 -10.44 1.72
C LYS A 145 -7.28 -11.51 2.37
N GLY A 146 -7.89 -12.49 3.04
CA GLY A 146 -7.20 -13.66 3.58
C GLY A 146 -6.37 -14.40 2.52
N GLU A 147 -6.98 -14.77 1.40
CA GLU A 147 -6.29 -15.46 0.30
C GLU A 147 -5.17 -14.61 -0.33
N VAL A 148 -5.39 -13.30 -0.48
CA VAL A 148 -4.35 -12.37 -0.95
C VAL A 148 -3.18 -12.34 0.02
N PHE A 149 -3.46 -12.26 1.32
CA PHE A 149 -2.45 -12.24 2.36
C PHE A 149 -1.64 -13.54 2.39
N GLU A 150 -2.28 -14.71 2.34
CA GLU A 150 -1.58 -16.01 2.32
C GLU A 150 -0.56 -16.10 1.17
N LYS A 151 -0.98 -15.74 -0.05
CA LYS A 151 -0.09 -15.71 -1.22
C LYS A 151 1.02 -14.68 -1.06
N PHE A 152 0.70 -13.50 -0.53
CA PHE A 152 1.68 -12.45 -0.26
C PHE A 152 2.73 -12.91 0.76
N SER A 153 2.31 -13.46 1.90
CA SER A 153 3.18 -14.03 2.93
C SER A 153 4.09 -15.12 2.39
N LEU A 154 3.58 -16.03 1.55
CA LEU A 154 4.39 -17.04 0.88
C LEU A 154 5.46 -16.43 -0.01
N ILE A 155 5.11 -15.43 -0.83
CA ILE A 155 6.07 -14.73 -1.70
C ILE A 155 7.13 -14.02 -0.85
N ILE A 156 6.74 -13.29 0.19
CA ILE A 156 7.69 -12.59 1.09
C ILE A 156 8.66 -13.57 1.72
N ASN A 157 8.18 -14.71 2.23
CA ASN A 157 9.04 -15.72 2.84
C ASN A 157 10.02 -16.31 1.82
N LYS A 158 9.56 -16.68 0.62
CA LYS A 158 10.45 -17.15 -0.46
C LYS A 158 11.50 -16.12 -0.85
N LEU A 159 11.13 -14.86 -0.98
CA LEU A 159 12.07 -13.76 -1.29
C LEU A 159 13.07 -13.52 -0.14
N SER A 160 12.63 -13.64 1.11
CA SER A 160 13.46 -13.43 2.31
C SER A 160 14.48 -14.55 2.50
N ASP A 161 14.08 -15.79 2.25
CA ASP A 161 14.94 -16.96 2.40
C ASP A 161 15.99 -17.03 1.28
N ASN A 162 15.65 -16.50 0.11
CA ASN A 162 16.52 -16.48 -1.05
C ASN A 162 17.55 -15.33 -1.04
N LYS A 163 18.16 -15.04 0.12
CA LYS A 163 19.11 -13.94 0.42
C LYS A 163 20.26 -13.81 -0.60
N ASN A 164 19.97 -13.29 -1.79
CA ASN A 164 20.85 -13.07 -2.94
C ASN A 164 21.16 -14.28 -3.83
N LYS A 165 20.40 -15.39 -3.78
CA LYS A 165 20.50 -16.37 -4.87
C LYS A 165 19.46 -16.05 -5.94
N THR A 166 19.83 -16.28 -7.19
CA THR A 166 18.87 -16.21 -8.28
C THR A 166 17.91 -17.38 -8.13
N PHE A 167 16.60 -17.12 -8.10
CA PHE A 167 15.60 -18.18 -8.26
C PHE A 167 15.86 -18.97 -9.54
N SER A 168 15.58 -20.27 -9.53
CA SER A 168 15.48 -21.02 -10.77
C SER A 168 14.39 -20.41 -11.66
N LYS A 169 14.44 -20.71 -12.95
CA LYS A 169 13.43 -20.25 -13.90
C LYS A 169 12.03 -20.72 -13.47
N GLU A 170 11.91 -21.98 -13.07
CA GLU A 170 10.68 -22.63 -12.64
C GLU A 170 10.15 -22.00 -11.34
N GLU A 171 11.03 -21.73 -10.37
CA GLU A 171 10.65 -21.05 -9.14
C GLU A 171 10.12 -19.63 -9.42
N LEU A 172 10.79 -18.89 -10.31
CA LEU A 172 10.34 -17.55 -10.68
C LEU A 172 8.99 -17.57 -11.40
N ILE A 173 8.79 -18.52 -12.31
CA ILE A 173 7.50 -18.72 -13.01
C ILE A 173 6.40 -19.00 -11.99
N TYR A 174 6.62 -19.92 -11.05
CA TYR A 174 5.67 -20.23 -9.99
C TYR A 174 5.30 -18.99 -9.15
N LEU A 175 6.28 -18.20 -8.73
CA LEU A 175 6.01 -16.97 -7.98
C LEU A 175 5.22 -15.95 -8.81
N ILE A 176 5.46 -15.86 -10.13
CA ILE A 176 4.70 -14.97 -11.02
C ILE A 176 3.26 -15.46 -11.18
N GLU A 177 3.03 -16.76 -11.34
CA GLU A 177 1.68 -17.33 -11.41
C GLU A 177 0.89 -17.03 -10.13
N LEU A 178 1.51 -17.16 -8.95
CA LEU A 178 0.90 -16.73 -7.69
C LEU A 178 0.49 -15.25 -7.73
N VAL A 179 1.35 -14.37 -8.23
CA VAL A 179 1.10 -12.92 -8.35
C VAL A 179 -0.06 -12.60 -9.32
N TYR A 180 -0.24 -13.37 -10.39
CA TYR A 180 -1.39 -13.23 -11.30
C TYR A 180 -2.67 -13.83 -10.74
N SER A 181 -2.57 -14.76 -9.79
CA SER A 181 -3.72 -15.39 -9.12
C SER A 181 -4.33 -14.55 -7.98
N TYR A 182 -3.77 -13.37 -7.65
CA TYR A 182 -4.26 -12.51 -6.56
C TYR A 182 -5.75 -12.16 -6.69
N ASN A 183 -6.18 -11.88 -7.92
CA ASN A 183 -7.57 -11.63 -8.22
C ASN A 183 -7.95 -12.44 -9.47
N PRO A 184 -8.56 -13.64 -9.29
CA PRO A 184 -8.85 -14.55 -10.39
C PRO A 184 -9.90 -13.98 -11.37
N ASP A 185 -10.79 -13.09 -10.92
CA ASP A 185 -11.83 -12.48 -11.76
C ASP A 185 -11.24 -11.46 -12.74
N THR A 186 -10.16 -10.79 -12.33
CA THR A 186 -9.44 -9.86 -13.18
C THR A 186 -8.28 -10.54 -13.93
N LYS A 187 -7.74 -11.69 -13.49
CA LYS A 187 -6.55 -12.36 -14.08
C LYS A 187 -5.40 -11.40 -14.40
N GLY A 188 -5.22 -10.36 -13.58
CA GLY A 188 -4.23 -9.32 -13.84
C GLY A 188 -4.59 -8.32 -14.94
N LYS A 189 -5.87 -8.13 -15.28
CA LYS A 189 -6.36 -7.09 -16.23
C LYS A 189 -5.91 -5.67 -15.87
N SER A 190 -5.66 -5.40 -14.59
CA SER A 190 -5.08 -4.12 -14.13
C SER A 190 -3.57 -4.03 -14.34
N ARG A 191 -2.89 -5.13 -14.72
CA ARG A 191 -1.45 -5.15 -14.97
C ARG A 191 -1.17 -4.74 -16.41
N LYS A 192 -0.02 -4.07 -16.58
CA LYS A 192 0.47 -3.60 -17.88
C LYS A 192 0.74 -4.71 -18.90
N ARG A 193 0.99 -5.94 -18.44
CA ARG A 193 1.33 -7.09 -19.28
C ARG A 193 0.50 -8.30 -18.89
N THR A 194 0.15 -9.12 -19.87
CA THR A 194 -0.48 -10.42 -19.62
C THR A 194 0.52 -11.39 -18.96
N LEU A 195 0.02 -12.51 -18.44
CA LEU A 195 0.88 -13.56 -17.92
C LEU A 195 1.79 -14.11 -19.03
N GLU A 196 1.23 -14.40 -20.20
CA GLU A 196 1.98 -14.90 -21.36
C GLU A 196 3.11 -13.96 -21.78
N GLU A 197 2.83 -12.66 -21.92
CA GLU A 197 3.85 -11.66 -22.23
C GLU A 197 4.96 -11.60 -21.17
N THR A 198 4.59 -11.81 -19.90
CA THR A 198 5.54 -11.82 -18.79
C THR A 198 6.43 -13.06 -18.83
N LEU A 199 5.86 -14.23 -19.09
CA LEU A 199 6.61 -15.49 -19.22
C LEU A 199 7.54 -15.47 -20.43
N ASN A 200 7.13 -14.84 -21.54
CA ASN A 200 7.98 -14.67 -22.71
C ASN A 200 9.26 -13.88 -22.41
N ILE A 201 9.23 -12.90 -21.51
CA ILE A 201 10.45 -12.17 -21.08
C ILE A 201 11.46 -13.12 -20.44
N ILE A 202 10.98 -14.03 -19.59
CA ILE A 202 11.82 -15.00 -18.87
C ILE A 202 12.37 -16.03 -19.86
N ASN A 203 11.54 -16.48 -20.80
CA ASN A 203 11.92 -17.49 -21.79
C ASN A 203 12.92 -16.98 -22.83
N GLN A 204 12.85 -15.70 -23.22
CA GLN A 204 13.76 -15.11 -24.20
C GLN A 204 15.13 -14.77 -23.61
N LYS A 205 15.22 -14.66 -22.29
CA LYS A 205 16.47 -14.39 -21.59
C LYS A 205 17.14 -15.71 -21.21
N ASN A 206 17.87 -16.28 -22.16
CA ASN A 206 18.74 -17.42 -21.88
C ASN A 206 19.87 -16.99 -20.92
N PRO A 207 20.17 -17.76 -19.85
CA PRO A 207 21.21 -17.45 -18.88
C PRO A 207 22.61 -17.39 -19.50
#